data_AF-A0A523WZH3-F1
#
_entry.id   AF-A0A523WZH3-F1
#
_cell.length_a   1.000
_cell.length_b   1.000
_cell.length_c   1.000
_cell.angle_alpha   90.00
_cell.angle_beta   90.00
_cell.angle_gamma   90.00
#
_symmetry.space_group_name_H-M   'P 1'
#
loop_
_entity.id
_entity.type
_entity.pdbx_description
1 polymer ?
#
loop_
_entity_poly.entity_id
_entity_poly.type
_entity_poly.pdbx_seq_one_letter_code
_entity_poly.pdbx_strand_id
1 'polypeptide(L)' 'APPPLGQRASNRLPPRWPLRHSCTAKKVGIAQDTLSRILNKRREPSLRLLQIILDALGYKISFQKKQLR' A
#
# COMPACT_ATOMS: atom_id res chain seq x y z
N ALA A 1 23.37 -42.13 5.27
CA ALA A 1 23.07 -41.52 6.58
C ALA A 1 21.98 -40.47 6.40
N PRO A 2 20.89 -40.47 7.18
CA PRO A 2 19.87 -39.42 7.11
C PRO A 2 20.38 -38.15 7.80
N PRO A 3 19.92 -36.94 7.42
CA PRO A 3 20.28 -35.72 8.12
C PRO A 3 19.60 -35.64 9.50
N PRO A 4 20.22 -34.99 10.50
CA PRO A 4 19.71 -34.96 11.87
C PRO A 4 18.41 -34.15 11.99
N LEU A 5 17.49 -34.66 12.81
CA LEU A 5 16.24 -34.01 13.22
C LEU A 5 16.57 -32.71 13.96
N GLY A 6 16.50 -31.57 13.28
CA GLY A 6 16.73 -30.27 13.90
C GLY A 6 16.95 -29.10 12.93
N GLN A 7 17.30 -29.34 11.67
CA GLN A 7 17.48 -28.27 10.70
C GLN A 7 16.29 -28.13 9.75
N ARG A 8 15.17 -27.64 10.27
CA ARG A 8 14.34 -26.77 9.45
C ARG A 8 14.90 -25.37 9.64
N ALA A 9 15.87 -25.00 8.80
CA ALA A 9 16.23 -23.61 8.61
C ALA A 9 14.92 -22.91 8.22
N SER A 10 14.29 -22.32 9.22
CA SER A 10 13.22 -21.37 9.04
C SER A 10 13.93 -20.19 8.39
N ASN A 11 14.06 -20.24 7.06
CA ASN A 11 14.33 -19.10 6.20
C ASN A 11 13.13 -18.14 6.24
N ARG A 12 12.62 -17.88 7.46
CA ARG A 12 11.88 -16.70 7.85
C ARG A 12 12.87 -15.55 7.78
N LEU A 13 13.24 -15.18 6.56
CA LEU A 13 13.50 -13.79 6.30
C LEU A 13 12.25 -13.06 6.83
N PRO A 14 12.37 -12.17 7.83
CA PRO A 14 11.24 -11.32 8.17
C PRO A 14 10.81 -10.65 6.87
N PRO A 15 9.50 -10.53 6.57
CA PRO A 15 9.08 -9.84 5.36
C PRO A 15 9.66 -8.43 5.44
N ARG A 16 10.64 -8.15 4.59
CA ARG A 16 11.17 -6.80 4.38
C ARG A 16 10.04 -6.04 3.70
N TRP A 17 9.19 -5.35 4.46
CA TRP A 17 8.09 -4.58 3.88
C TRP A 17 8.66 -3.51 2.95
N PRO A 18 8.13 -3.42 1.72
CA PRO A 18 7.02 -2.50 1.50
C PRO A 18 5.81 -3.21 0.87
N LEU A 19 5.28 -4.27 1.50
CA LEU A 19 4.10 -4.95 0.96
C LEU A 19 2.82 -4.09 1.03
N ARG A 20 2.81 -3.01 1.82
CA ARG A 20 1.65 -2.10 1.90
C ARG A 20 1.33 -1.49 0.54
N HIS A 21 2.32 -1.04 -0.22
CA HIS A 21 2.09 -0.43 -1.52
C HIS A 21 1.61 -1.43 -2.56
N SER A 22 2.14 -2.66 -2.55
CA SER A 22 1.69 -3.71 -3.48
C SER A 22 0.25 -4.16 -3.20
N CYS A 23 -0.11 -4.33 -1.92
CA CYS A 23 -1.48 -4.65 -1.51
C CYS A 23 -2.46 -3.52 -1.83
N THR A 24 -2.09 -2.26 -1.58
CA THR A 24 -2.93 -1.10 -1.92
C THR A 24 -3.08 -0.94 -3.43
N ALA A 25 -2.01 -1.10 -4.21
CA ALA A 25 -2.07 -1.04 -5.67
C ALA A 25 -3.02 -2.11 -6.24
N LYS A 26 -2.93 -3.34 -5.72
CA LYS A 26 -3.83 -4.44 -6.10
C LYS A 26 -5.29 -4.16 -5.68
N LYS A 27 -5.52 -3.64 -4.48
CA LYS A 27 -6.88 -3.28 -4.01
C LYS A 27 -7.53 -2.16 -4.83
N VAL A 28 -6.74 -1.16 -5.21
CA VAL A 28 -7.20 0.02 -5.97
C VAL A 28 -7.27 -0.28 -7.48
N GLY A 29 -6.71 -1.40 -7.94
CA GLY A 29 -6.69 -1.78 -9.35
C GLY A 29 -5.71 -0.96 -10.21
N ILE A 30 -4.62 -0.48 -9.61
CA ILE A 30 -3.59 0.29 -10.33
C ILE A 30 -2.23 -0.42 -10.30
N ALA A 31 -1.37 -0.07 -11.26
CA ALA A 31 0.00 -0.54 -11.25
C ALA A 31 0.76 -0.02 -10.02
N GLN A 32 1.62 -0.86 -9.44
CA GLN A 32 2.46 -0.48 -8.30
C GLN A 32 3.35 0.73 -8.63
N ASP A 33 3.88 0.82 -9.85
CA ASP A 33 4.64 1.98 -10.32
C ASP A 33 3.81 3.27 -10.27
N THR A 34 2.54 3.20 -10.72
CA THR A 34 1.64 4.35 -10.68
C THR A 34 1.36 4.81 -9.25
N LEU A 35 1.09 3.88 -8.33
CA LEU A 35 0.94 4.23 -6.92
C LEU A 35 2.23 4.85 -6.35
N SER A 36 3.38 4.27 -6.66
CA SER A 36 4.69 4.79 -6.23
C SER A 36 4.92 6.23 -6.72
N ARG A 37 4.62 6.51 -7.98
CA ARG A 37 4.76 7.85 -8.56
C ARG A 37 3.81 8.86 -7.93
N ILE A 38 2.58 8.46 -7.61
CA ILE A 38 1.61 9.30 -6.90
C ILE A 38 2.12 9.64 -5.49
N LEU A 39 2.56 8.62 -4.72
CA LEU A 39 3.06 8.82 -3.36
C LEU A 39 4.35 9.65 -3.32
N ASN A 40 5.20 9.54 -4.33
CA ASN A 40 6.43 10.32 -4.47
C ASN A 40 6.21 11.70 -5.12
N LYS A 41 4.96 12.18 -5.25
CA LYS A 41 4.61 13.47 -5.88
C LYS A 41 5.15 13.64 -7.31
N ARG A 42 5.44 12.53 -8.00
CA ARG A 42 5.88 12.49 -9.40
C ARG A 42 4.71 12.41 -10.39
N ARG A 43 3.48 12.25 -9.89
CA ARG A 43 2.25 12.21 -10.67
C ARG A 43 1.09 12.72 -9.83
N GLU A 44 0.30 13.62 -10.38
CA GLU A 44 -0.95 14.07 -9.76
C GLU A 44 -2.07 13.06 -10.06
N PRO A 45 -2.72 12.48 -9.04
CA PRO A 45 -3.87 11.61 -9.23
C PRO A 45 -5.14 12.43 -9.44
N SER A 46 -6.11 11.87 -10.17
CA SER A 46 -7.46 12.42 -10.18
C SER A 46 -8.12 12.30 -8.79
N LEU A 47 -9.05 13.21 -8.45
CA LEU A 47 -9.73 13.21 -7.15
C LEU A 47 -10.39 11.87 -6.81
N ARG A 48 -10.98 11.20 -7.81
CA ARG A 48 -11.56 9.86 -7.65
C ARG A 48 -10.50 8.83 -7.27
N LEU A 49 -9.36 8.81 -7.96
CA LEU A 49 -8.29 7.88 -7.66
C LEU A 49 -7.70 8.13 -6.28
N LEU A 50 -7.54 9.40 -5.90
CA LEU A 50 -7.06 9.77 -4.57
C LEU A 50 -8.02 9.30 -3.46
N GLN A 51 -9.33 9.45 -3.65
CA GLN A 51 -10.34 8.94 -2.71
C GLN A 51 -10.25 7.43 -2.54
N ILE A 52 -10.12 6.68 -3.64
CA ILE A 52 -10.03 5.20 -3.60
C ILE A 52 -8.73 4.75 -2.90
N ILE A 53 -7.60 5.43 -3.17
CA ILE A 53 -6.33 5.15 -2.48
C ILE A 53 -6.45 5.41 -0.98
N LEU A 54 -7.05 6.52 -0.59
CA LEU A 54 -7.24 6.89 0.82
C LEU A 54 -8.16 5.91 1.54
N ASP A 55 -9.27 5.52 0.91
CA ASP A 55 -10.18 4.49 1.43
C ASP A 55 -9.48 3.13 1.61
N ALA A 56 -8.72 2.68 0.59
CA ALA A 56 -7.96 1.43 0.65
C ALA A 56 -6.86 1.42 1.74
N LEU A 57 -6.41 2.60 2.15
CA LEU A 57 -5.47 2.81 3.26
C LEU A 57 -6.17 3.00 4.62
N GLY A 58 -7.50 3.07 4.64
CA GLY A 58 -8.31 3.27 5.86
C GLY A 58 -8.46 4.74 6.29
N TYR A 59 -8.12 5.69 5.42
CA TYR A 59 -8.33 7.11 5.69
C TYR A 59 -9.73 7.53 5.27
N LYS A 60 -10.48 8.12 6.21
CA LYS A 60 -11.78 8.73 5.94
C LYS A 60 -11.59 10.23 5.71
N ILE A 61 -11.86 10.70 4.50
CA ILE A 61 -11.81 12.12 4.17
C ILE A 61 -13.10 12.76 4.67
N SER A 62 -13.01 13.65 5.66
CA SER A 62 -14.12 14.51 6.05
C SER A 62 -13.95 15.87 5.39
N PHE A 63 -14.85 16.21 4.47
CA PHE A 63 -14.95 17.57 3.97
C PHE A 63 -15.57 18.45 5.06
N GLN A 64 -14.73 19.17 5.79
CA GLN A 64 -15.18 20.28 6.63
C GLN A 64 -15.65 21.39 5.68
N LYS A 65 -16.96 21.48 5.46
CA LYS A 65 -17.57 22.56 4.68
C LYS A 65 -17.33 23.85 5.49
N LYS A 66 -16.28 24.60 5.15
CA LYS A 66 -16.01 25.89 5.78
C LYS A 66 -17.16 26.81 5.39
N GLN A 67 -18.10 27.02 6.31
CA GLN A 67 -19.15 28.03 6.18
C GLN A 67 -18.44 29.38 6.13
N LEU A 68 -18.32 29.93 4.92
CA LEU A 68 -17.88 31.31 4.70
C LEU A 68 -19.04 32.18 5.21
N ARG A 69 -18.89 32.77 6.40
CA ARG A 69 -19.77 33.82 6.88
C ARG A 69 -19.43 35.11 6.18
#